data_AF-A0A520VTF6-F1
#
_entry.id   AF-A0A520VTF6-F1
#
_cell.length_a   1.000
_cell.length_b   1.000
_cell.length_c   1.000
_cell.angle_alpha   90.00
_cell.angle_beta   90.00
_cell.angle_gamma   90.00
#
_symmetry.space_group_name_H-M   'P 1'
#
loop_
_entity.id
_entity.type
_entity.pdbx_description
1 polymer ?
#
loop_
_entity_poly.entity_id
_entity_poly.type
_entity_poly.pdbx_seq_one_letter_code
_entity_poly.pdbx_strand_id
1 'polypeptide(L)'
;MPVLEANLNNFNDEYDVIALAHSDINSTNSWVRNNLKNILTIGISTQEIRDKYKVIGQPITIILNEKGEIIFREYGYIPVTDF
;
A
#
# COMPACT_ATOMS: atom_id res chain seq x y z
N MET A 1 7.15 2.17 2.74
CA MET A 1 6.41 3.31 2.14
C MET A 1 7.33 4.29 1.40
N PRO A 2 8.43 4.84 1.95
CA PRO A 2 9.27 5.79 1.21
C PRO A 2 9.91 5.18 -0.05
N VAL A 3 10.31 3.91 0.05
CA VAL A 3 10.84 3.14 -1.09
C VAL A 3 9.78 2.94 -2.18
N LEU A 4 8.52 2.70 -1.80
CA LEU A 4 7.40 2.60 -2.74
C LEU A 4 7.17 3.94 -3.46
N GLU A 5 7.13 5.04 -2.69
CA GLU A 5 6.96 6.39 -3.25
C GLU A 5 8.09 6.77 -4.22
N ALA A 6 9.32 6.40 -3.91
CA ALA A 6 10.47 6.65 -4.78
C ALA A 6 10.42 5.88 -6.11
N ASN A 7 9.70 4.75 -6.16
CA ASN A 7 9.58 3.88 -7.33
C ASN A 7 8.17 3.93 -7.96
N LEU A 8 7.31 4.86 -7.55
CA LEU A 8 5.91 4.95 -8.00
C LEU A 8 5.79 4.99 -9.53
N ASN A 9 6.72 5.69 -10.18
CA ASN A 9 6.76 5.82 -11.65
C ASN A 9 6.94 4.48 -12.37
N ASN A 10 7.49 3.46 -11.72
CA ASN A 10 7.64 2.13 -12.33
C ASN A 10 6.31 1.36 -12.39
N PHE A 11 5.28 1.84 -11.69
CA PHE A 11 3.98 1.17 -11.57
C PHE A 11 2.85 1.95 -12.24
N ASN A 12 2.94 3.28 -12.28
CA ASN A 12 1.83 4.15 -12.69
C ASN A 12 1.34 3.96 -14.14
N ASP A 13 2.13 3.31 -15.00
CA ASP A 13 1.69 3.00 -16.37
C ASP A 13 0.70 1.83 -16.42
N GLU A 14 0.70 0.95 -15.42
CA GLU A 14 -0.08 -0.30 -15.41
C GLU A 14 -0.98 -0.46 -14.18
N TYR A 15 -0.65 0.19 -13.06
CA TYR A 15 -1.30 -0.02 -11.78
C TYR A 15 -1.64 1.29 -11.06
N ASP A 16 -2.84 1.33 -10.48
CA ASP A 16 -3.20 2.30 -9.45
C ASP A 16 -2.63 1.88 -8.09
N VAL A 17 -1.73 2.69 -7.53
CA VAL A 17 -1.04 2.36 -6.27
C VAL A 17 -1.65 3.13 -5.09
N ILE A 18 -2.14 2.38 -4.10
CA ILE A 18 -2.62 2.91 -2.81
C ILE A 18 -1.96 2.19 -1.63
N ALA A 19 -1.48 2.95 -0.65
CA ALA A 19 -0.98 2.41 0.62
C ALA A 19 -2.00 2.61 1.74
N LEU A 20 -2.32 1.55 2.49
CA LEU A 20 -3.28 1.62 3.60
C LEU A 20 -2.56 1.44 4.94
N ALA A 21 -2.61 2.46 5.79
CA ALA A 21 -2.03 2.43 7.12
C ALA A 21 -2.95 1.74 8.14
N HIS A 22 -2.39 1.10 9.16
CA HIS A 22 -3.16 0.58 10.30
C HIS A 22 -3.41 1.67 11.36
N SER A 23 -2.45 2.58 11.53
CA SER A 23 -2.48 3.63 12.55
C SER A 23 -3.66 4.59 12.42
N ASP A 24 -3.93 5.35 13.49
CA ASP A 24 -4.91 6.42 13.44
C ASP A 24 -4.51 7.55 12.46
N ILE A 25 -5.48 8.37 12.09
CA ILE A 25 -5.31 9.42 11.08
C ILE A 25 -4.27 10.47 11.48
N ASN A 26 -4.16 10.82 12.76
CA ASN A 26 -3.25 11.87 13.21
C ASN A 26 -1.81 11.38 13.17
N SER A 27 -1.56 10.19 13.71
CA SER A 27 -0.24 9.54 13.66
C SER A 27 0.19 9.31 12.22
N THR A 28 -0.71 8.81 11.38
CA THR A 28 -0.45 8.58 9.95
C THR A 28 -0.10 9.89 9.24
N ASN A 29 -0.93 10.93 9.37
CA ASN A 29 -0.68 12.21 8.72
C ASN A 29 0.63 12.87 9.18
N SER A 30 0.95 12.79 10.47
CA SER A 30 2.21 13.30 11.01
C SER A 30 3.40 12.58 10.38
N TRP A 31 3.35 11.24 10.34
CA TRP A 31 4.41 10.44 9.75
C TRP A 31 4.56 10.72 8.24
N VAL A 32 3.45 10.77 7.49
CA VAL A 32 3.45 11.07 6.05
C VAL A 32 4.11 12.41 5.75
N ARG A 33 3.69 13.48 6.45
CA ARG A 33 4.25 14.83 6.26
C ARG A 33 5.75 14.90 6.49
N ASN A 34 6.26 14.07 7.42
CA ASN A 34 7.66 14.09 7.79
C ASN A 34 8.54 13.17 6.92
N ASN A 35 7.95 12.23 6.18
CA ASN A 35 8.72 11.15 5.52
C ASN A 35 8.44 11.00 4.02
N LEU A 36 7.37 11.59 3.49
CA LEU A 36 6.93 11.41 2.11
C LEU A 36 6.79 12.73 1.36
N LYS A 37 6.83 12.67 0.03
CA LYS A 37 6.71 13.80 -0.90
C LYS A 37 5.27 14.09 -1.33
N ASN A 38 4.29 13.43 -0.71
CA ASN A 38 2.86 13.52 -1.03
C ASN A 38 2.51 13.12 -2.48
N ILE A 39 3.27 12.20 -3.09
CA ILE A 39 2.91 11.65 -4.41
C ILE A 39 2.21 10.29 -4.32
N LEU A 40 2.45 9.53 -3.25
CA LEU A 40 1.74 8.27 -2.98
C LEU A 40 0.38 8.56 -2.32
N THR A 41 -0.69 7.96 -2.85
CA THR A 41 -2.01 7.98 -2.21
C THR A 41 -2.02 7.08 -0.98
N ILE A 42 -2.40 7.66 0.16
CA ILE A 42 -2.40 6.97 1.46
C ILE A 42 -3.78 7.02 2.08
N GLY A 43 -4.31 5.86 2.42
CA GLY A 43 -5.57 5.70 3.15
C GLY A 43 -5.37 5.00 4.49
N ILE A 44 -6.47 4.79 5.20
CA ILE A 44 -6.50 4.01 6.43
C ILE A 44 -7.16 2.66 6.14
N SER A 45 -6.50 1.58 6.53
CA SER A 45 -7.10 0.24 6.51
C SER A 45 -8.20 0.18 7.58
N THR A 46 -9.41 -0.15 7.16
CA THR A 46 -10.49 -0.48 8.10
C THR A 46 -10.31 -1.91 8.59
N GLN A 47 -10.95 -2.26 9.70
CA GLN A 47 -10.97 -3.65 10.18
C GLN A 47 -11.54 -4.59 9.12
N GLU A 48 -12.63 -4.20 8.45
CA GLU A 48 -13.23 -4.97 7.36
C GLU A 48 -12.24 -5.29 6.23
N ILE A 49 -11.45 -4.30 5.79
CA ILE A 49 -10.43 -4.52 4.75
C ILE A 49 -9.36 -5.50 5.24
N ARG A 50 -8.88 -5.33 6.48
CA ARG A 50 -7.88 -6.23 7.06
C ARG A 50 -8.39 -7.65 7.20
N ASP A 51 -9.64 -7.83 7.62
CA ASP A 51 -10.28 -9.13 7.78
C ASP A 51 -10.49 -9.79 6.42
N LYS A 52 -11.00 -9.04 5.42
CA LYS A 52 -11.19 -9.50 4.04
C LYS A 52 -9.91 -10.06 3.43
N TYR A 53 -8.79 -9.36 3.64
CA TYR A 53 -7.51 -9.76 3.07
C TYR A 53 -6.64 -10.63 3.98
N LYS A 54 -7.11 -10.92 5.20
CA LYS A 54 -6.40 -11.71 6.22
C LYS A 54 -5.04 -11.10 6.58
N VAL A 55 -5.04 -9.82 6.92
CA VAL A 55 -3.86 -9.07 7.38
C VAL A 55 -3.65 -9.31 8.87
N ILE A 56 -2.61 -10.08 9.22
CA ILE A 56 -2.30 -10.45 10.61
C ILE A 56 -0.91 -9.94 10.97
N GLY A 57 -0.84 -8.80 11.66
CA GLY A 57 0.38 -8.27 12.30
C GLY A 57 1.52 -7.83 11.37
N GLN A 58 1.51 -8.24 10.11
CA GLN A 58 2.54 -7.91 9.12
C GLN A 58 1.95 -7.09 7.97
N PRO A 59 2.74 -6.20 7.35
CA PRO A 59 2.33 -5.52 6.12
C PRO A 59 2.10 -6.56 5.02
N ILE A 60 1.12 -6.29 4.16
CA ILE A 60 0.79 -7.13 3.00
C ILE A 60 0.84 -6.28 1.74
N THR A 61 1.35 -6.86 0.66
CA THR A 61 1.18 -6.33 -0.69
C THR A 61 0.17 -7.21 -1.42
N ILE A 62 -0.80 -6.57 -2.07
CA ILE A 62 -1.85 -7.25 -2.83
C ILE A 62 -1.93 -6.54 -4.18
N ILE A 63 -1.92 -7.32 -5.26
CA ILE A 63 -2.22 -6.82 -6.60
C ILE A 63 -3.56 -7.40 -7.01
N LEU A 64 -4.44 -6.52 -7.46
CA LEU A 64 -5.75 -6.85 -7.97
C LEU A 64 -5.76 -6.68 -9.49
N ASN A 65 -6.48 -7.54 -10.20
CA ASN A 65 -6.82 -7.26 -11.60
C ASN A 65 -8.00 -6.28 -11.70
N GLU A 66 -8.35 -5.89 -12.92
CA GLU A 66 -9.48 -4.99 -13.21
C GLU A 66 -10.85 -5.49 -12.71
N LYS A 67 -10.98 -6.81 -12.45
CA LYS A 67 -12.19 -7.42 -11.89
C LYS A 67 -12.20 -7.44 -10.36
N GLY A 68 -11.15 -6.93 -9.71
CA GLY A 68 -10.98 -6.93 -8.26
C GLY A 68 -10.55 -8.29 -7.69
N GLU A 69 -10.07 -9.20 -8.53
CA GLU A 69 -9.56 -10.51 -8.11
C GLU A 69 -8.08 -10.38 -7.72
N ILE A 70 -7.67 -11.08 -6.66
CA ILE A 70 -6.28 -11.09 -6.20
C ILE A 70 -5.43 -11.93 -7.15
N ILE A 71 -4.50 -11.29 -7.86
CA ILE A 71 -3.54 -11.96 -8.74
C ILE A 71 -2.16 -12.14 -8.09
N PHE A 72 -1.88 -11.35 -7.04
CA PHE A 72 -0.64 -11.46 -6.28
C PHE A 72 -0.89 -11.12 -4.80
N ARG A 73 -0.18 -11.83 -3.92
CA ARG A 73 -0.21 -11.59 -2.47
C ARG A 73 1.14 -11.93 -1.86
N GLU A 74 1.70 -10.99 -1.11
CA GLU A 74 2.94 -11.22 -0.36
C GLU A 74 2.93 -10.51 1.00
N TYR A 75 3.54 -11.13 2.00
CA TYR A 75 3.64 -10.61 3.37
C TYR A 75 5.06 -10.08 3.62
N GLY A 76 5.18 -8.92 4.26
CA GLY A 76 6.47 -8.36 4.68
C GLY A 76 7.29 -7.69 3.58
N TYR A 77 6.97 -7.91 2.30
CA TYR A 77 7.72 -7.40 1.16
C TYR A 77 6.87 -6.45 0.31
N ILE A 78 7.53 -5.37 -0.14
CA ILE A 78 7.00 -4.49 -1.19
C ILE A 78 7.90 -4.74 -2.42
N PRO A 79 7.43 -5.49 -3.42
CA PRO A 79 8.14 -5.63 -4.68
C PRO A 79 8.33 -4.27 -5.35
N VAL A 80 9.59 -3.88 -5.51
CA VAL A 80 9.99 -2.59 -6.12
C VAL A 80 10.80 -2.75 -7.41
N THR A 81 11.01 -3.99 -7.86
CA THR A 81 11.75 -4.33 -9.08
C THR A 81 11.10 -5.53 -9.74
N ASP A 82 10.84 -5.38 -11.05
CA ASP A 82 10.35 -6.38 -12.02
C ASP A 82 9.06 -7.13 -11.68
N PHE A 83 8.02 -6.84 -12.46
CA PHE A 83 6.78 -7.62 -12.58
C PHE A 83 6.58 -8.08 -14.02
#